data_AF-A0A9R1H7L0-F1
#
_entry.id   AF-A0A9R1H7L0-F1
#
_cell.length_a   1.000
_cell.length_b   1.000
_cell.length_c   1.000
_cell.angle_alpha   90.00
_cell.angle_beta   90.00
_cell.angle_gamma   90.00
#
_symmetry.space_group_name_H-M   'P 1'
#
loop_
_entity.id
_entity.type
_entity.pdbx_description
1 polymer ?
#
loop_
_entity_poly.entity_id
_entity_poly.type
_entity_poly.pdbx_seq_one_letter_code
_entity_poly.pdbx_strand_id
1 'polypeptide(L)'
;MEASQMTTTIFSTIVIMLLSSAIAAQSSGDVGGKPKPTDFMVGACKNVSNFSRGHNEGDKYVSQEFCISTLQSDNRSANAKNLHDLALIPVDILKERVVTAGGNVKNMLHNTKNSTSSTARHLRICELDYAATASILNFCDALMRNYQGERSAGHDDDKPLFSKLPECVDKVYEVSSYCAIALLDMPGAEALLKESHQLDMLINLSIALLAPYKDLES
;
A
#
# COMPACT_ATOMS: atom_id res chain seq x y z
N MET A 1 47.13 -28.68 -21.48
CA MET A 1 45.87 -28.86 -20.72
C MET A 1 45.22 -27.50 -20.62
N GLU A 2 44.09 -27.36 -21.30
CA GLU A 2 43.38 -26.12 -21.56
C GLU A 2 42.73 -25.55 -20.29
N ALA A 3 42.80 -24.23 -20.14
CA ALA A 3 42.07 -23.50 -19.11
C ALA A 3 40.59 -23.41 -19.52
N SER A 4 39.74 -24.16 -18.83
CA SER A 4 38.29 -24.07 -18.99
C SER A 4 37.78 -22.76 -18.38
N GLN A 5 37.46 -21.79 -19.24
CA GLN A 5 36.79 -20.54 -18.87
C GLN A 5 35.35 -20.85 -18.40
N MET A 6 35.09 -20.69 -17.11
CA MET A 6 33.74 -20.77 -16.56
C MET A 6 33.00 -19.47 -16.90
N THR A 7 32.11 -19.53 -17.88
CA THR A 7 31.30 -18.39 -18.32
C THR A 7 30.15 -18.18 -17.34
N THR A 8 30.28 -17.21 -16.43
CA THR A 8 29.20 -16.81 -15.53
C THR A 8 28.16 -16.01 -16.30
N THR A 9 27.04 -16.65 -16.65
CA THR A 9 25.87 -15.96 -17.23
C THR A 9 25.10 -15.27 -16.10
N ILE A 10 25.22 -13.95 -16.02
CA ILE A 10 24.37 -13.11 -15.16
C ILE A 10 23.00 -13.02 -15.84
N PHE A 11 22.03 -13.80 -15.37
CA PHE A 11 20.63 -13.62 -15.75
C PHE A 11 20.12 -12.31 -15.14
N SER A 12 20.21 -11.23 -15.92
CA SER A 12 19.58 -9.95 -15.60
C SER A 12 18.06 -10.14 -15.67
N THR A 13 17.42 -10.35 -14.52
CA THR A 13 15.96 -10.37 -14.41
C THR A 13 15.44 -8.95 -14.53
N ILE A 14 15.23 -8.50 -15.76
CA ILE A 14 14.43 -7.31 -16.04
C ILE A 14 12.98 -7.68 -15.66
N VAL A 15 12.55 -7.25 -14.49
CA VAL A 15 11.13 -7.26 -14.11
C VAL A 15 10.45 -6.21 -14.99
N ILE A 16 9.86 -6.65 -16.09
CA ILE A 16 9.00 -5.79 -16.91
C ILE A 16 7.73 -5.57 -16.10
N MET A 17 7.61 -4.41 -15.43
CA MET A 17 6.35 -3.92 -14.89
C MET A 17 5.39 -3.62 -16.05
N LEU A 18 4.68 -4.64 -16.53
CA LEU A 18 3.64 -4.50 -17.53
C LEU A 18 2.40 -3.85 -16.88
N LEU A 19 2.31 -2.53 -17.02
CA LEU A 19 1.08 -1.78 -16.79
C LEU A 19 0.04 -2.23 -17.83
N SER A 20 -1.00 -2.92 -17.36
CA SER A 20 -2.12 -3.36 -18.20
C SER A 20 -2.92 -2.14 -18.67
N SER A 21 -2.78 -1.77 -19.94
CA SER A 21 -3.59 -0.73 -20.57
C SER A 21 -4.91 -1.36 -21.01
N ALA A 22 -5.98 -1.14 -20.24
CA ALA A 22 -7.34 -1.40 -20.70
C ALA A 22 -7.69 -0.38 -21.79
N ILE A 23 -8.00 -0.85 -22.99
CA ILE A 23 -8.44 0.00 -24.11
C ILE A 23 -9.87 0.45 -23.81
N ALA A 24 -10.03 1.67 -23.29
CA ALA A 24 -11.30 2.37 -23.24
C ALA A 24 -11.47 3.23 -24.50
N ALA A 25 -12.65 3.16 -25.10
CA ALA A 25 -13.02 3.90 -26.30
C ALA A 25 -12.91 5.43 -26.11
N GLN A 26 -12.59 6.10 -27.21
CA GLN A 26 -12.13 7.48 -27.31
C GLN A 26 -13.07 8.52 -26.64
N SER A 27 -12.50 9.34 -25.75
CA SER A 27 -12.86 10.75 -25.64
C SER A 27 -11.57 11.56 -25.53
N SER A 28 -11.43 12.55 -26.39
CA SER A 28 -10.26 13.40 -26.59
C SER A 28 -9.86 14.14 -25.32
N GLY A 29 -8.81 13.64 -24.66
CA GLY A 29 -8.18 14.24 -23.49
C GLY A 29 -7.13 13.32 -22.84
N ASP A 30 -6.41 12.52 -23.64
CA ASP A 30 -5.36 11.64 -23.13
C ASP A 30 -4.03 12.39 -23.09
N VAL A 31 -3.71 12.97 -21.93
CA VAL A 31 -2.32 13.22 -21.54
C VAL A 31 -1.94 12.07 -20.64
N GLY A 32 -1.46 10.98 -21.23
CA GLY A 32 -0.94 9.78 -20.55
C GLY A 32 0.36 10.03 -19.77
N GLY A 33 0.48 11.17 -19.10
CA GLY A 33 1.57 11.52 -18.20
C GLY A 33 1.08 11.61 -16.76
N LYS A 34 1.96 11.29 -15.80
CA LYS A 34 1.70 11.51 -14.36
C LYS A 34 1.22 12.96 -14.15
N PRO A 35 0.15 13.20 -13.36
CA PRO A 35 -0.33 14.55 -13.10
C PRO A 35 0.79 15.38 -12.46
N LYS A 36 0.87 16.65 -12.81
CA LYS A 36 1.80 17.57 -12.15
C LYS A 36 1.39 17.75 -10.68
N PRO A 37 2.35 17.96 -9.75
CA PRO A 37 1.99 18.23 -8.37
C PRO A 37 1.16 19.51 -8.25
N THR A 38 -0.01 19.39 -7.62
CA THR A 38 -0.82 20.55 -7.25
C THR A 38 -0.33 21.14 -5.92
N ASP A 39 -0.59 22.42 -5.67
CA ASP A 39 -0.24 23.06 -4.40
C ASP A 39 -0.90 22.35 -3.21
N PHE A 40 -2.13 21.88 -3.39
CA PHE A 40 -2.84 21.09 -2.37
C PHE A 40 -2.09 19.79 -2.04
N MET A 41 -1.68 19.03 -3.06
CA MET A 41 -0.93 17.80 -2.87
C MET A 41 0.45 18.05 -2.23
N VAL A 42 1.17 19.07 -2.67
CA VAL A 42 2.45 19.46 -2.06
C VAL A 42 2.27 19.86 -0.61
N GLY A 43 1.22 20.63 -0.29
CA GLY A 43 0.87 21.01 1.08
C GLY A 43 0.54 19.80 1.96
N ALA A 44 -0.27 18.87 1.46
CA ALA A 44 -0.59 17.62 2.15
C ALA A 44 0.68 16.79 2.42
N CYS A 45 1.49 16.56 1.38
CA CYS A 45 2.72 15.77 1.48
C CYS A 45 3.84 16.43 2.29
N LYS A 46 3.78 17.74 2.56
CA LYS A 46 4.73 18.39 3.48
C LYS A 46 4.48 17.99 4.93
N ASN A 47 3.22 17.69 5.27
CA ASN A 47 2.82 17.38 6.64
C ASN A 47 2.85 15.88 6.97
N VAL A 48 2.88 14.99 5.97
CA VAL A 48 2.84 13.53 6.20
C VAL A 48 4.02 13.02 7.03
N SER A 49 5.19 13.65 6.95
CA SER A 49 6.35 13.27 7.76
C SER A 49 6.07 13.45 9.26
N ASN A 50 5.37 14.51 9.65
CA ASN A 50 5.00 14.79 11.05
C ASN A 50 4.02 13.76 11.62
N PHE A 51 3.21 13.15 10.75
CA PHE A 51 2.21 12.15 11.12
C PHE A 51 2.66 10.71 10.82
N SER A 52 3.88 10.53 10.31
CA SER A 52 4.42 9.20 10.04
C SER A 52 4.81 8.50 11.34
N ARG A 53 4.53 7.19 11.42
CA ARG A 53 4.81 6.39 12.62
C ARG A 53 6.30 6.13 12.84
N GLY A 54 7.14 6.26 11.81
CA GLY A 54 8.59 6.35 11.96
C GLY A 54 8.99 7.81 12.12
N HIS A 55 9.34 8.24 13.34
CA HIS A 55 9.78 9.61 13.58
C HIS A 55 11.08 9.91 12.81
N ASN A 56 10.98 10.64 11.69
CA ASN A 56 12.07 11.19 10.88
C ASN A 56 13.12 10.20 10.31
N GLU A 57 13.07 8.91 10.66
CA GLU A 57 13.97 7.85 10.16
C GLU A 57 13.35 6.45 10.26
N GLY A 58 13.92 5.49 9.52
CA GLY A 58 13.53 4.07 9.54
C GLY A 58 12.50 3.65 8.50
N ASP A 59 12.22 2.34 8.44
CA ASP A 59 11.40 1.68 7.40
C ASP A 59 9.91 2.07 7.41
N LYS A 60 9.51 2.93 8.37
CA LYS A 60 8.14 3.42 8.58
C LYS A 60 8.01 4.93 8.35
N TYR A 61 9.09 5.60 7.98
CA TYR A 61 9.11 7.02 7.66
C TYR A 61 8.50 7.29 6.27
N VAL A 62 7.52 8.18 6.21
CA VAL A 62 6.88 8.59 4.96
C VAL A 62 7.48 9.92 4.53
N SER A 63 8.35 9.88 3.52
CA SER A 63 8.95 11.11 2.98
C SER A 63 7.95 11.90 2.12
N GLN A 64 8.15 13.20 2.02
CA GLN A 64 7.39 14.05 1.10
C GLN A 64 7.52 13.57 -0.35
N GLU A 65 8.71 13.12 -0.76
CA GLU A 65 8.97 12.58 -2.10
C GLU A 65 8.18 11.30 -2.37
N PHE A 66 8.14 10.37 -1.41
CA PHE A 66 7.35 9.15 -1.52
C PHE A 66 5.85 9.46 -1.61
N CYS A 67 5.36 10.39 -0.78
CA CYS A 67 3.97 10.85 -0.85
C CYS A 67 3.62 11.43 -2.22
N ILE A 68 4.40 12.39 -2.72
CA ILE A 68 4.17 13.05 -4.01
C ILE A 68 4.19 12.02 -5.15
N SER A 69 5.23 11.18 -5.21
CA SER A 69 5.37 10.20 -6.29
C SER A 69 4.28 9.14 -6.28
N THR A 70 3.79 8.75 -5.09
CA THR A 70 2.66 7.82 -4.94
C THR A 70 1.37 8.45 -5.42
N LEU A 71 1.06 9.69 -5.01
CA LEU A 71 -0.17 10.37 -5.43
C LEU A 71 -0.16 10.67 -6.94
N GLN A 72 1.00 11.03 -7.50
CA GLN A 72 1.19 11.20 -8.94
C GLN A 72 1.11 9.90 -9.75
N SER A 73 0.98 8.74 -9.12
CA SER A 73 0.71 7.50 -9.87
C SER A 73 -0.74 7.40 -10.33
N ASP A 74 -1.63 8.25 -9.80
CA ASP A 74 -3.06 8.22 -10.08
C ASP A 74 -3.58 9.62 -10.44
N ASN A 75 -4.30 9.73 -11.57
CA ASN A 75 -4.85 10.98 -12.08
C ASN A 75 -5.91 11.61 -11.14
N ARG A 76 -6.50 10.84 -10.23
CA ARG A 76 -7.44 11.34 -9.23
C ARG A 76 -6.80 12.38 -8.30
N SER A 77 -5.48 12.30 -8.09
CA SER A 77 -4.74 13.26 -7.26
C SER A 77 -4.83 14.71 -7.77
N ALA A 78 -4.95 14.91 -9.09
CA ALA A 78 -5.03 16.24 -9.68
C ALA A 78 -6.32 17.00 -9.31
N ASN A 79 -7.39 16.26 -9.03
CA ASN A 79 -8.72 16.81 -8.75
C ASN A 79 -9.16 16.60 -7.28
N ALA A 80 -8.26 16.13 -6.41
CA ALA A 80 -8.55 15.89 -5.01
C ALA A 80 -8.94 17.20 -4.31
N LYS A 81 -10.08 17.19 -3.63
CA LYS A 81 -10.64 18.37 -2.94
C LYS A 81 -10.30 18.40 -1.47
N ASN A 82 -9.93 17.26 -0.91
CA ASN A 82 -9.61 17.09 0.50
C ASN A 82 -8.60 15.93 0.67
N LEU A 83 -8.13 15.76 1.91
CA LEU A 83 -7.14 14.76 2.28
C LEU A 83 -7.70 13.32 2.17
N HIS A 84 -9.00 13.13 2.38
CA HIS A 84 -9.67 11.85 2.16
C HIS A 84 -9.58 11.40 0.68
N ASP A 85 -9.81 12.30 -0.28
CA ASP A 85 -9.65 12.00 -1.71
C ASP A 85 -8.21 11.56 -2.04
N LEU A 86 -7.22 12.19 -1.41
CA LEU A 86 -5.81 11.78 -1.55
C LEU A 86 -5.53 10.44 -0.88
N ALA A 87 -6.12 10.17 0.29
CA ALA A 87 -5.90 8.92 1.05
C ALA A 87 -6.51 7.68 0.38
N LEU A 88 -7.56 7.83 -0.43
CA LEU A 88 -8.10 6.73 -1.24
C LEU A 88 -7.09 6.16 -2.24
N ILE A 89 -6.13 6.98 -2.72
CA ILE A 89 -5.12 6.56 -3.71
C ILE A 89 -4.17 5.49 -3.14
N PRO A 90 -3.42 5.74 -2.04
CA PRO A 90 -2.55 4.72 -1.46
C PRO A 90 -3.32 3.51 -0.93
N VAL A 91 -4.57 3.67 -0.47
CA VAL A 91 -5.44 2.53 -0.09
C VAL A 91 -5.74 1.63 -1.28
N ASP A 92 -6.10 2.18 -2.44
CA ASP A 92 -6.36 1.40 -3.65
C ASP A 92 -5.10 0.67 -4.14
N ILE A 93 -3.95 1.37 -4.16
CA ILE A 93 -2.66 0.78 -4.52
C ILE A 93 -2.30 -0.37 -3.57
N LEU A 94 -2.49 -0.15 -2.26
CA LEU A 94 -2.21 -1.15 -1.24
C LEU A 94 -3.08 -2.39 -1.41
N LYS A 95 -4.38 -2.22 -1.67
CA LYS A 95 -5.33 -3.31 -1.89
C LYS A 95 -4.91 -4.21 -3.06
N GLU A 96 -4.54 -3.63 -4.19
CA GLU A 96 -4.04 -4.38 -5.34
C GLU A 96 -2.75 -5.16 -5.00
N ARG A 97 -1.81 -4.49 -4.32
CA ARG A 97 -0.51 -5.08 -4.00
C ARG A 97 -0.60 -6.19 -2.94
N VAL A 98 -1.43 -6.04 -1.91
CA VAL A 98 -1.65 -7.08 -0.89
C VAL A 98 -2.25 -8.35 -1.52
N VAL A 99 -3.23 -8.20 -2.43
CA VAL A 99 -3.81 -9.35 -3.15
C VAL A 99 -2.75 -10.04 -4.01
N THR A 100 -1.92 -9.27 -4.69
CA THR A 100 -0.81 -9.79 -5.51
C THR A 100 0.22 -10.53 -4.65
N ALA A 101 0.67 -9.93 -3.56
CA ALA A 101 1.62 -10.53 -2.62
C ALA A 101 1.07 -11.82 -2.00
N GLY A 102 -0.21 -11.82 -1.59
CA GLY A 102 -0.90 -13.03 -1.12
C GLY A 102 -0.94 -14.14 -2.15
N GLY A 103 -1.22 -13.81 -3.42
CA GLY A 103 -1.16 -14.76 -4.53
C GLY A 103 0.25 -15.34 -4.74
N ASN A 104 1.28 -14.50 -4.68
CA ASN A 104 2.67 -14.91 -4.81
C ASN A 104 3.10 -15.85 -3.69
N VAL A 105 2.81 -15.50 -2.43
CA VAL A 105 3.09 -16.33 -1.26
C VAL A 105 2.37 -17.68 -1.36
N LYS A 106 1.11 -17.70 -1.78
CA LYS A 106 0.34 -18.93 -1.98
C LYS A 106 0.97 -19.83 -3.06
N ASN A 107 1.44 -19.25 -4.17
CA ASN A 107 2.14 -19.99 -5.22
C ASN A 107 3.47 -20.57 -4.71
N MET A 108 4.24 -19.80 -3.93
CA MET A 108 5.48 -20.29 -3.30
C MET A 108 5.21 -21.42 -2.31
N LEU A 109 4.14 -21.31 -1.52
CA LEU A 109 3.72 -22.34 -0.59
C LEU A 109 3.32 -23.63 -1.32
N HIS A 110 2.56 -23.53 -2.41
CA HIS A 110 2.21 -24.68 -3.26
C HIS A 110 3.45 -25.39 -3.82
N ASN A 111 4.48 -24.63 -4.19
CA ASN A 111 5.72 -25.18 -4.74
C ASN A 111 6.69 -25.69 -3.66
N THR A 112 6.36 -25.54 -2.37
CA THR A 112 7.18 -26.01 -1.27
C THR A 112 6.99 -27.52 -1.08
N LYS A 113 8.03 -28.30 -1.40
CA LYS A 113 8.00 -29.78 -1.39
C LYS A 113 7.65 -30.40 -0.03
N ASN A 114 8.05 -29.75 1.06
CA ASN A 114 7.78 -30.23 2.42
C ASN A 114 6.79 -29.28 3.11
N SER A 115 5.53 -29.70 3.18
CA SER A 115 4.44 -28.94 3.77
C SER A 115 4.60 -28.69 5.27
N THR A 116 5.49 -29.38 5.99
CA THR A 116 5.76 -29.13 7.42
C THR A 116 7.10 -28.45 7.67
N SER A 117 7.79 -28.01 6.60
CA SER A 117 9.06 -27.29 6.73
C SER A 117 8.88 -25.92 7.40
N SER A 118 9.99 -25.41 7.97
CA SER A 118 10.05 -24.05 8.50
C SER A 118 9.63 -23.01 7.46
N THR A 119 10.11 -23.14 6.22
CA THR A 119 9.69 -22.29 5.09
C THR A 119 8.18 -22.33 4.86
N ALA A 120 7.57 -23.53 4.79
CA ALA A 120 6.13 -23.65 4.63
C ALA A 120 5.35 -23.02 5.79
N ARG A 121 5.89 -23.05 7.02
CA ARG A 121 5.29 -22.39 8.18
C ARG A 121 5.32 -20.86 8.03
N HIS A 122 6.46 -20.26 7.68
CA HIS A 122 6.56 -18.81 7.48
C HIS A 122 5.66 -18.31 6.34
N LEU A 123 5.63 -19.03 5.21
CA LEU A 123 4.76 -18.70 4.08
C LEU A 123 3.27 -18.79 4.44
N ARG A 124 2.84 -19.76 5.27
CA ARG A 124 1.45 -19.82 5.76
C ARG A 124 1.08 -18.64 6.66
N ILE A 125 2.01 -18.17 7.49
CA ILE A 125 1.78 -16.97 8.29
C ILE A 125 1.53 -15.78 7.35
N CYS A 126 2.37 -15.60 6.33
CA CYS A 126 2.17 -14.56 5.33
C CYS A 126 0.87 -14.70 4.52
N GLU A 127 0.46 -15.93 4.16
CA GLU A 127 -0.82 -16.16 3.46
C GLU A 127 -2.01 -15.70 4.32
N LEU A 128 -2.03 -16.06 5.60
CA LEU A 128 -3.06 -15.66 6.54
C LEU A 128 -3.07 -14.14 6.76
N ASP A 129 -1.88 -13.56 6.90
CA ASP A 129 -1.69 -12.13 7.14
C ASP A 129 -2.23 -11.31 5.97
N TYR A 130 -1.79 -11.58 4.74
CA TYR A 130 -2.25 -10.87 3.55
C TYR A 130 -3.75 -11.07 3.28
N ALA A 131 -4.31 -12.24 3.57
CA ALA A 131 -5.75 -12.47 3.45
C ALA A 131 -6.56 -11.62 4.45
N ALA A 132 -6.07 -11.51 5.69
CA ALA A 132 -6.69 -10.68 6.72
C ALA A 132 -6.56 -9.19 6.38
N THR A 133 -5.37 -8.73 5.99
CA THR A 133 -5.11 -7.37 5.52
C THR A 133 -6.03 -7.00 4.34
N ALA A 134 -6.16 -7.86 3.33
CA ALA A 134 -7.05 -7.62 2.19
C ALA A 134 -8.52 -7.49 2.61
N SER A 135 -8.96 -8.32 3.56
CA SER A 135 -10.33 -8.30 4.08
C SER A 135 -10.64 -6.99 4.81
N ILE A 136 -9.72 -6.53 5.66
CA ILE A 136 -9.86 -5.25 6.38
C ILE A 136 -9.80 -4.08 5.40
N LEU A 137 -8.89 -4.11 4.41
CA LEU A 137 -8.81 -3.08 3.38
C LEU A 137 -10.09 -2.95 2.57
N ASN A 138 -10.75 -4.06 2.23
CA ASN A 138 -12.04 -4.02 1.55
C ASN A 138 -13.11 -3.33 2.39
N PHE A 139 -13.12 -3.57 3.70
CA PHE A 139 -14.02 -2.88 4.61
C PHE A 139 -13.69 -1.39 4.70
N CYS A 140 -12.41 -1.02 4.84
CA CYS A 140 -11.97 0.37 4.90
C CYS A 140 -12.27 1.14 3.62
N ASP A 141 -12.02 0.54 2.46
CA ASP A 141 -12.32 1.11 1.14
C ASP A 141 -13.83 1.42 1.02
N ALA A 142 -14.69 0.48 1.41
CA ALA A 142 -16.13 0.70 1.42
C ALA A 142 -16.53 1.83 2.39
N LEU A 143 -15.97 1.84 3.60
CA LEU A 143 -16.25 2.86 4.61
C LEU A 143 -15.80 4.26 4.15
N MET A 144 -14.60 4.37 3.58
CA MET A 144 -14.06 5.61 3.03
C MET A 144 -14.90 6.11 1.85
N ARG A 145 -15.25 5.25 0.89
CA ARG A 145 -16.06 5.68 -0.27
C ARG A 145 -17.48 6.11 0.10
N ASN A 146 -18.06 5.53 1.15
CA ASN A 146 -19.37 5.91 1.65
C ASN A 146 -19.34 7.16 2.52
N TYR A 147 -18.16 7.71 2.83
CA TYR A 147 -18.02 8.92 3.60
C TYR A 147 -18.48 10.15 2.80
N GLN A 148 -19.52 10.84 3.28
CA GLN A 148 -20.14 11.97 2.59
C GLN A 148 -19.71 13.36 3.09
N GLY A 149 -18.71 13.45 3.98
CA GLY A 149 -18.33 14.72 4.62
C GLY A 149 -19.38 15.21 5.62
N GLU A 150 -19.18 16.41 6.19
CA GLU A 150 -20.09 17.11 7.11
C GLU A 150 -21.48 17.47 6.52
N ARG A 151 -21.90 16.85 5.41
CA ARG A 151 -23.14 17.20 4.70
C ARG A 151 -24.40 16.55 5.27
N SER A 152 -24.38 16.15 6.53
CA SER A 152 -25.56 15.66 7.24
C SER A 152 -25.65 16.30 8.61
N ALA A 153 -26.10 17.55 8.63
CA ALA A 153 -26.84 18.12 9.77
C ALA A 153 -28.24 17.47 9.86
N GLY A 154 -28.28 16.14 9.83
CA GLY A 154 -29.48 15.31 9.90
C GLY A 154 -29.09 14.02 10.60
N HIS A 155 -29.85 13.67 11.65
CA HIS A 155 -29.69 12.49 12.49
C HIS A 155 -29.87 11.19 11.67
N ASP A 156 -28.89 10.85 10.83
CA ASP A 156 -28.71 9.49 10.33
C ASP A 156 -27.57 8.86 11.13
N ASP A 157 -27.93 8.07 12.15
CA ASP A 157 -27.00 7.33 13.02
C ASP A 157 -26.17 6.26 12.26
N ASP A 158 -26.51 6.01 10.98
CA ASP A 158 -25.85 5.03 10.11
C ASP A 158 -24.63 5.58 9.34
N LYS A 159 -24.29 6.87 9.48
CA LYS A 159 -23.17 7.47 8.74
C LYS A 159 -21.83 7.32 9.47
N PRO A 160 -20.74 6.91 8.76
CA PRO A 160 -19.43 6.80 9.38
C PRO A 160 -18.95 8.15 9.93
N LEU A 161 -18.65 8.18 11.23
CA LEU A 161 -17.98 9.31 11.86
C LEU A 161 -16.63 9.55 11.21
N PHE A 162 -16.24 10.82 11.11
CA PHE A 162 -14.99 11.27 10.51
C PHE A 162 -13.75 10.62 11.17
N SER A 163 -13.80 10.33 12.47
CA SER A 163 -12.75 9.61 13.22
C SER A 163 -12.63 8.12 12.87
N LYS A 164 -13.62 7.52 12.19
CA LYS A 164 -13.56 6.13 11.71
C LYS A 164 -12.66 5.93 10.51
N LEU A 165 -12.40 6.97 9.73
CA LEU A 165 -11.51 6.91 8.56
C LEU A 165 -10.08 6.53 8.97
N PRO A 166 -9.41 7.26 9.89
CA PRO A 166 -8.06 6.88 10.30
C PRO A 166 -8.03 5.61 11.17
N GLU A 167 -9.08 5.33 11.98
CA GLU A 167 -9.18 4.10 12.78
C GLU A 167 -9.14 2.85 11.89
N CYS A 168 -9.79 2.90 10.72
CA CYS A 168 -9.82 1.77 9.82
C CYS A 168 -8.43 1.41 9.28
N VAL A 169 -7.68 2.42 8.82
CA VAL A 169 -6.33 2.21 8.28
C VAL A 169 -5.33 1.86 9.40
N ASP A 170 -5.52 2.39 10.61
CA ASP A 170 -4.76 1.95 11.78
C ASP A 170 -4.94 0.44 12.02
N LYS A 171 -6.15 -0.10 11.85
CA LYS A 171 -6.42 -1.53 12.02
C LYS A 171 -5.75 -2.39 10.95
N VAL A 172 -5.65 -1.90 9.71
CA VAL A 172 -4.89 -2.57 8.64
C VAL A 172 -3.44 -2.76 9.07
N TYR A 173 -2.82 -1.74 9.66
CA TYR A 173 -1.44 -1.79 10.13
C TYR A 173 -1.21 -2.81 11.24
N GLU A 174 -2.12 -2.88 12.22
CA GLU A 174 -1.98 -3.83 13.34
C GLU A 174 -1.91 -5.27 12.85
N VAL A 175 -2.66 -5.57 11.79
CA VAL A 175 -2.68 -6.90 11.21
C VAL A 175 -1.47 -7.11 10.30
N SER A 176 -1.15 -6.21 9.38
CA SER A 176 -0.16 -6.43 8.29
C SER A 176 1.31 -6.67 8.70
N SER A 177 1.62 -6.66 9.99
CA SER A 177 3.00 -6.77 10.48
C SER A 177 3.47 -8.21 10.70
N TYR A 178 2.56 -9.19 10.76
CA TYR A 178 2.92 -10.56 11.10
C TYR A 178 3.74 -11.25 10.00
N CYS A 179 3.46 -10.98 8.72
CA CYS A 179 4.26 -11.53 7.63
C CYS A 179 5.71 -11.02 7.68
N ALA A 180 5.92 -9.70 7.84
CA ALA A 180 7.26 -9.13 7.95
C ALA A 180 8.07 -9.79 9.08
N ILE A 181 7.46 -9.97 10.26
CA ILE A 181 8.10 -10.65 11.40
C ILE A 181 8.46 -12.09 11.05
N ALA A 182 7.55 -12.83 10.42
CA ALA A 182 7.81 -14.21 10.01
C ALA A 182 8.95 -14.32 8.98
N LEU A 183 9.10 -13.34 8.09
CA LEU A 183 10.11 -13.37 7.03
C LEU A 183 11.53 -13.06 7.54
N LEU A 184 11.68 -12.36 8.68
CA LEU A 184 12.99 -12.09 9.28
C LEU A 184 13.77 -13.37 9.62
N ASP A 185 13.05 -14.41 10.04
CA ASP A 185 13.62 -15.71 10.41
C ASP A 185 13.69 -16.70 9.24
N MET A 186 13.30 -16.29 8.03
CA MET A 186 13.29 -17.13 6.84
C MET A 186 14.52 -16.84 5.95
N PRO A 187 15.45 -17.80 5.78
CA PRO A 187 16.58 -17.62 4.87
C PRO A 187 16.14 -17.40 3.42
N GLY A 188 16.72 -16.41 2.74
CA GLY A 188 16.43 -16.11 1.33
C GLY A 188 15.11 -15.36 1.10
N ALA A 189 14.51 -14.78 2.15
CA ALA A 189 13.25 -14.06 2.08
C ALA A 189 13.40 -12.55 1.82
N GLU A 190 14.58 -12.06 1.43
CA GLU A 190 14.88 -10.63 1.35
C GLU A 190 13.95 -9.88 0.39
N ALA A 191 13.56 -10.52 -0.72
CA ALA A 191 12.61 -9.96 -1.68
C ALA A 191 11.20 -9.82 -1.09
N LEU A 192 10.73 -10.82 -0.35
CA LEU A 192 9.41 -10.80 0.31
C LEU A 192 9.37 -9.79 1.44
N LEU A 193 10.46 -9.70 2.23
CA LEU A 193 10.57 -8.73 3.31
C LEU A 193 10.54 -7.30 2.75
N LYS A 194 11.27 -7.05 1.65
CA LYS A 194 11.24 -5.77 0.96
C LYS A 194 9.84 -5.42 0.43
N GLU A 195 9.14 -6.38 -0.17
CA GLU A 195 7.75 -6.20 -0.61
C GLU A 195 6.84 -5.84 0.58
N SER A 196 6.96 -6.55 1.70
CA SER A 196 6.21 -6.26 2.93
C SER A 196 6.46 -4.84 3.45
N HIS A 197 7.71 -4.36 3.46
CA HIS A 197 8.03 -2.99 3.86
C HIS A 197 7.40 -1.95 2.93
N GLN A 198 7.32 -2.24 1.62
CA GLN A 198 6.64 -1.34 0.67
C GLN A 198 5.14 -1.26 0.91
N LEU A 199 4.50 -2.35 1.34
CA LEU A 199 3.10 -2.34 1.77
C LEU A 199 2.92 -1.49 3.02
N ASP A 200 3.79 -1.64 4.02
CA ASP A 200 3.77 -0.84 5.24
C ASP A 200 3.95 0.66 4.96
N MET A 201 4.78 1.04 3.99
CA MET A 201 4.92 2.44 3.57
C MET A 201 3.61 3.02 3.03
N LEU A 202 2.83 2.26 2.26
CA LEU A 202 1.52 2.69 1.76
C LEU A 202 0.49 2.80 2.89
N ILE A 203 0.51 1.89 3.86
CA ILE A 203 -0.32 1.96 5.06
C ILE A 203 0.00 3.23 5.85
N ASN A 204 1.28 3.49 6.13
CA ASN A 204 1.71 4.67 6.88
C ASN A 204 1.38 5.97 6.13
N LEU A 205 1.50 6.00 4.81
CA LEU A 205 1.09 7.16 4.01
C LEU A 205 -0.42 7.42 4.14
N SER A 206 -1.23 6.37 4.07
CA SER A 206 -2.69 6.45 4.23
C SER A 206 -3.07 6.98 5.62
N ILE A 207 -2.40 6.51 6.67
CA ILE A 207 -2.57 7.00 8.06
C ILE A 207 -2.17 8.47 8.15
N ALA A 208 -1.02 8.84 7.61
CA ALA A 208 -0.50 10.20 7.71
C ALA A 208 -1.39 11.23 6.98
N LEU A 209 -1.97 10.86 5.84
CA LEU A 209 -2.93 11.70 5.12
C LEU A 209 -4.25 11.87 5.89
N LEU A 210 -4.68 10.83 6.63
CA LEU A 210 -5.89 10.86 7.45
C LEU A 210 -5.66 11.35 8.88
N ALA A 211 -4.42 11.58 9.31
CA ALA A 211 -4.12 11.98 10.68
C ALA A 211 -4.83 13.27 11.13
N PRO A 212 -4.95 14.33 10.30
CA PRO A 212 -5.75 15.50 10.65
C PRO A 212 -7.22 15.20 10.95
N TYR A 213 -7.71 14.00 10.60
CA TYR A 213 -9.07 13.58 10.91
C TYR A 213 -9.26 13.14 12.37
N LYS A 214 -8.17 12.84 13.08
CA LYS A 214 -8.20 12.50 14.51
C LYS A 214 -8.25 13.74 15.40
N ASP A 215 -7.57 14.81 14.99
CA ASP A 215 -7.36 16.00 15.81
C ASP A 215 -8.55 16.97 15.80
N LEU A 216 -9.57 16.75 14.95
CA LEU A 216 -10.80 17.56 14.93
C LEU A 216 -11.79 17.19 16.06
N GLU A 217 -11.42 16.26 16.95
CA GLU A 217 -12.15 15.94 18.18
C GLU A 217 -11.69 16.78 19.41
N SER A 218 -10.65 17.64 19.29
CA SER A 218 -10.11 18.45 20.41
C SER A 218 -10.57 19.90 20.43
#